data_AF-A0A520D423-F1
#
_entry.id   AF-A0A520D423-F1
#
_cell.length_a   1.000
_cell.length_b   1.000
_cell.length_c   1.000
_cell.angle_alpha   90.00
_cell.angle_beta   90.00
_cell.angle_gamma   90.00
#
_symmetry.space_group_name_H-M   'P 1'
#
loop_
_entity.id
_entity.type
_entity.pdbx_description
1 polymer ?
#
loop_
_entity_poly.entity_id
_entity_poly.type
_entity_poly.pdbx_seq_one_letter_code
_entity_poly.pdbx_strand_id
1 'polypeptide(L)'
;MRWDLFCNVVDNYGDAGVCWRLACGLATAGETVRLWIDAPDVVRWMAPEGRLGVSVVDWSDADAVAVAAADEAPGVLVEAFGCEPAPVLIARFAAHARAA
;
A
#
# COMPACT_ATOMS: atom_id res chain seq x y z
N MET A 1 0.03 -3.84 -14.01
CA MET A 1 1.09 -3.02 -13.37
C MET A 1 0.96 -3.16 -11.84
N ARG A 2 1.99 -2.81 -11.05
CA ARG A 2 1.89 -2.78 -9.58
C ARG A 2 1.67 -1.35 -9.08
N TRP A 3 0.76 -1.21 -8.13
CA TRP A 3 0.44 0.02 -7.42
C TRP A 3 0.76 -0.15 -5.94
N ASP A 4 1.51 0.79 -5.37
CA ASP A 4 1.71 0.85 -3.92
C ASP A 4 0.90 2.02 -3.37
N LEU A 5 -0.05 1.71 -2.49
CA LEU A 5 -0.96 2.65 -1.85
C LEU A 5 -0.59 2.75 -0.36
N PHE A 6 -0.18 3.93 0.09
CA PHE A 6 0.21 4.19 1.47
C PHE A 6 -0.92 4.84 2.24
N CYS A 7 -1.20 4.34 3.44
CA CYS A 7 -2.28 4.78 4.30
C CYS A 7 -1.82 4.81 5.76
N ASN A 8 -1.85 5.98 6.39
CA ASN A 8 -1.75 6.12 7.85
C ASN A 8 -3.18 6.22 8.39
N VAL A 9 -3.56 5.35 9.32
CA VAL A 9 -4.91 5.34 9.90
C VAL A 9 -4.98 6.35 11.02
N VAL A 10 -5.46 7.55 10.71
CA VAL A 10 -5.74 8.59 11.71
C VAL A 10 -7.21 8.57 12.10
N ASP A 11 -8.11 8.40 11.12
CA ASP A 11 -9.53 8.15 11.37
C ASP A 11 -9.83 6.64 11.28
N ASN A 12 -9.91 6.00 12.46
CA ASN A 12 -10.23 4.59 12.74
C ASN A 12 -10.53 3.72 11.51
N TYR A 13 -11.63 3.99 10.80
CA TYR A 13 -12.09 3.20 9.66
C TYR A 13 -12.17 3.98 8.34
N GLY A 14 -12.13 5.30 8.39
CA GLY A 14 -12.35 6.16 7.22
C GLY A 14 -11.23 5.98 6.19
N ASP A 15 -10.00 6.25 6.63
CA ASP A 15 -8.81 6.21 5.77
C ASP A 15 -8.57 4.80 5.23
N ALA A 16 -8.57 3.81 6.13
CA ALA A 16 -8.41 2.41 5.78
C ALA A 16 -9.51 1.93 4.82
N GLY A 17 -10.76 2.33 5.06
CA GLY A 17 -11.90 1.94 4.24
C GLY A 17 -11.86 2.54 2.83
N VAL A 18 -11.42 3.80 2.68
CA VAL A 18 -11.25 4.43 1.36
C VAL A 18 -10.09 3.77 0.61
N CYS A 19 -8.94 3.59 1.26
CA CYS A 19 -7.78 2.95 0.67
C CYS A 19 -8.06 1.50 0.25
N TRP A 20 -8.76 0.74 1.09
CA TRP A 20 -9.18 -0.62 0.76
C TRP A 20 -10.12 -0.67 -0.45
N ARG A 21 -11.11 0.24 -0.50
CA ARG A 21 -12.04 0.34 -1.63
C ARG A 21 -11.33 0.66 -2.93
N LEU A 22 -10.38 1.60 -2.90
CA LEU A 22 -9.53 1.95 -4.03
C LEU A 22 -8.70 0.75 -4.49
N ALA A 23 -8.02 0.06 -3.57
CA ALA A 23 -7.22 -1.12 -3.87
C ALA A 23 -8.06 -2.22 -4.54
N CYS A 24 -9.25 -2.48 -4.01
CA CYS A 24 -10.21 -3.40 -4.60
C CYS A 24 -10.64 -3.00 -6.02
N GLY A 25 -10.87 -1.70 -6.26
CA GLY A 25 -11.24 -1.18 -7.58
C GLY A 25 -10.13 -1.38 -8.61
N LEU A 26 -8.88 -1.06 -8.24
CA LEU A 26 -7.70 -1.27 -9.07
C LEU A 26 -7.50 -2.75 -9.39
N ALA A 27 -7.66 -3.64 -8.38
CA ALA A 27 -7.61 -5.09 -8.61
C ALA A 27 -8.71 -5.59 -9.55
N THR A 28 -9.92 -5.00 -9.53
CA THR A 28 -10.97 -5.31 -10.52
C THR A 28 -10.54 -4.93 -11.93
N ALA A 29 -9.80 -3.83 -12.08
CA ALA A 29 -9.30 -3.34 -13.36
C ALA A 29 -8.10 -4.14 -13.91
N GLY A 30 -7.65 -5.19 -13.20
CA GLY A 30 -6.52 -6.03 -13.61
C GLY A 30 -5.15 -5.56 -13.08
N GLU A 31 -5.13 -4.57 -12.19
CA GLU A 31 -3.91 -4.12 -11.53
C GLU A 31 -3.58 -4.98 -10.30
N THR A 32 -2.31 -4.95 -9.89
CA THR A 32 -1.89 -5.54 -8.61
C THR A 32 -1.61 -4.41 -7.62
N VAL A 33 -2.08 -4.56 -6.38
CA VAL A 33 -1.99 -3.51 -5.36
C VAL A 33 -1.26 -4.04 -4.13
N ARG A 34 -0.39 -3.21 -3.57
CA ARG A 34 0.16 -3.35 -2.24
C ARG A 34 -0.32 -2.19 -1.38
N LEU A 35 -1.18 -2.49 -0.42
CA LEU A 35 -1.66 -1.52 0.57
C LEU A 35 -0.70 -1.53 1.76
N TRP A 36 0.08 -0.46 1.91
CA TRP A 36 0.94 -0.21 3.06
C TRP A 36 0.15 0.55 4.12
N ILE A 37 0.03 -0.02 5.32
CA ILE A 37 -0.84 0.51 6.38
C ILE A 37 -0.24 0.23 7.77
N ASP A 38 -0.44 1.15 8.71
CA ASP A 38 0.06 1.06 10.10
C ASP A 38 -0.83 0.22 11.01
N ALA A 39 -2.11 0.14 10.67
CA ALA A 39 -3.11 -0.64 11.38
C ALA A 39 -3.75 -1.70 10.45
N PRO A 40 -3.00 -2.72 9.99
CA PRO A 40 -3.51 -3.75 9.07
C PRO A 40 -4.69 -4.55 9.62
N ASP A 41 -4.84 -4.61 10.95
CA ASP A 41 -5.97 -5.28 11.61
C ASP A 41 -7.32 -4.64 11.26
N VAL A 42 -7.35 -3.34 10.97
CA VAL A 42 -8.56 -2.65 10.51
C VAL A 42 -9.04 -3.26 9.19
N VAL A 43 -8.12 -3.52 8.26
CA VAL A 43 -8.43 -4.16 6.98
C VAL A 43 -8.86 -5.61 7.19
N ARG A 44 -8.16 -6.36 8.06
CA ARG A 44 -8.50 -7.76 8.37
C ARG A 44 -9.90 -7.88 8.98
N TRP A 45 -10.33 -6.91 9.79
CA TRP A 45 -11.67 -6.85 10.33
C TRP A 45 -12.72 -6.48 9.27
N MET A 46 -12.46 -5.46 8.44
CA MET A 46 -13.41 -5.02 7.40
C MET A 46 -13.56 -6.00 6.23
N ALA A 47 -12.50 -6.73 5.90
CA ALA A 47 -12.41 -7.62 4.75
C ALA A 47 -11.61 -8.88 5.11
N PRO A 48 -12.19 -9.78 5.93
CA PRO A 48 -11.48 -10.95 6.46
C PRO A 48 -11.05 -11.94 5.37
N GLU A 49 -11.77 -12.00 4.25
CA GLU A 49 -11.40 -12.81 3.09
C GLU A 49 -10.35 -12.15 2.18
N GLY A 50 -10.03 -10.87 2.44
CA GLY A 50 -9.13 -10.07 1.62
C GLY A 50 -9.65 -9.86 0.20
N ARG A 51 -8.73 -9.66 -0.75
CA ARG A 51 -9.05 -9.46 -2.16
C ARG A 51 -7.92 -9.99 -3.05
N LEU A 52 -8.25 -10.87 -3.99
CA LEU A 52 -7.29 -11.31 -5.01
C LEU A 52 -6.73 -10.11 -5.77
N GLY A 53 -5.40 -10.06 -5.90
CA GLY A 53 -4.68 -8.93 -6.51
C GLY A 53 -4.36 -7.79 -5.55
N VAL A 54 -4.79 -7.85 -4.28
CA VAL A 54 -4.42 -6.90 -3.23
C VAL A 54 -3.63 -7.61 -2.14
N SER A 55 -2.45 -7.10 -1.83
CA SER A 55 -1.62 -7.51 -0.69
C SER A 55 -1.59 -6.40 0.34
N VAL A 56 -1.53 -6.74 1.63
CA VAL A 56 -1.42 -5.79 2.74
C VAL A 56 -0.04 -5.92 3.35
N VAL A 57 0.65 -4.80 3.51
CA VAL A 57 1.95 -4.71 4.20
C VAL A 57 1.76 -3.85 5.44
N ASP A 58 2.10 -4.42 6.59
CA ASP A 58 2.23 -3.66 7.81
C ASP A 58 3.52 -2.83 7.71
N TRP A 59 3.37 -1.52 7.55
CA TRP A 59 4.55 -0.65 7.43
C TRP A 59 5.11 -0.20 8.79
N SER A 60 4.45 -0.57 9.90
CA SER A 60 4.96 -0.41 11.27
C SER A 60 5.91 -1.55 11.63
N ASP A 61 5.84 -2.67 10.92
CA ASP A 61 6.73 -3.82 11.03
C ASP A 61 7.94 -3.65 10.11
N ALA A 62 9.12 -3.43 10.70
CA ALA A 62 10.37 -3.22 9.97
C ALA A 62 10.77 -4.42 9.08
N ASP A 63 10.45 -5.65 9.50
CA ASP A 63 10.78 -6.86 8.73
C ASP A 63 9.85 -6.98 7.53
N ALA A 64 8.55 -6.73 7.72
CA ALA A 64 7.58 -6.69 6.63
C ALA A 64 7.94 -5.60 5.60
N VAL A 65 8.37 -4.43 6.08
CA VAL A 65 8.88 -3.35 5.23
C VAL A 65 10.12 -3.79 4.45
N ALA A 66 11.11 -4.40 5.11
CA ALA A 66 12.34 -4.84 4.46
C ALA A 66 12.07 -5.87 3.37
N VAL A 67 11.21 -6.86 3.63
CA VAL A 67 10.82 -7.89 2.66
C VAL A 67 10.10 -7.26 1.47
N ALA A 68 9.08 -6.43 1.70
CA ALA A 68 8.34 -5.77 0.63
C ALA A 68 9.22 -4.78 -0.14
N ALA A 69 10.22 -4.19 0.53
CA ALA A 69 11.15 -3.26 -0.08
C ALA A 69 12.28 -3.90 -0.90
N ALA A 70 12.49 -5.21 -0.77
CA ALA A 70 13.43 -5.96 -1.60
C ALA A 70 12.89 -6.26 -3.00
N ASP A 71 11.57 -6.20 -3.18
CA ASP A 71 10.90 -6.37 -4.47
C ASP A 71 11.14 -5.14 -5.39
N GLU A 72 10.82 -5.28 -6.67
CA GLU A 72 10.90 -4.21 -7.66
C GLU A 72 10.11 -2.96 -7.20
N ALA A 73 10.48 -1.79 -7.73
CA ALA A 73 9.65 -0.61 -7.55
C ALA A 73 8.32 -0.80 -8.30
N PRO A 74 7.20 -0.29 -7.79
CA PRO A 74 5.93 -0.35 -8.51
C PRO A 74 5.87 0.74 -9.59
N GLY A 75 4.90 0.61 -10.50
CA GLY A 75 4.69 1.59 -11.57
C GLY A 75 4.01 2.87 -11.08
N VAL A 76 3.24 2.79 -9.98
CA VAL A 76 2.57 3.95 -9.37
C VAL A 76 2.69 3.91 -7.85
N LEU A 77 2.98 5.08 -7.26
CA LEU A 77 2.86 5.37 -5.83
C LEU A 77 1.62 6.24 -5.59
N VAL A 78 0.85 5.91 -4.56
CA VAL A 78 -0.18 6.81 -4.03
C VAL A 78 0.06 7.05 -2.56
N GLU A 79 0.30 8.31 -2.20
CA GLU A 79 0.28 8.79 -0.82
C GLU A 79 -1.16 9.21 -0.49
N ALA A 80 -1.87 8.41 0.32
CA ALA A 80 -3.22 8.77 0.73
C ALA A 80 -3.17 9.73 1.93
N PHE A 81 -3.98 10.78 1.87
CA PHE A 81 -4.29 11.67 3.01
C PHE A 81 -3.07 12.32 3.69
N GLY A 82 -1.96 12.54 2.97
CA GLY A 82 -0.76 13.12 3.56
C GLY A 82 -0.12 12.20 4.61
N CYS A 83 -0.15 10.88 4.37
CA CYS A 83 0.33 9.89 5.33
C CYS A 83 1.86 9.85 5.52
N GLU A 84 2.62 10.66 4.77
CA GLU A 84 4.08 10.83 4.89
C GLU A 84 4.86 9.50 4.99
N PRO A 85 4.89 8.66 3.93
CA PRO A 85 5.68 7.43 3.93
C PRO A 85 7.15 7.70 4.23
N ALA A 86 7.81 6.73 4.87
CA ALA A 86 9.23 6.84 5.18
C ALA A 86 10.05 7.21 3.92
N PRO A 87 10.97 8.20 3.97
CA PRO A 87 11.68 8.68 2.78
C PRO A 87 12.40 7.60 1.98
N VAL A 88 12.85 6.54 2.65
CA VAL A 88 13.48 5.37 2.02
C VAL A 88 12.51 4.65 1.06
N LEU A 89 11.22 4.60 1.39
CA LEU A 89 10.20 3.98 0.54
C LEU A 89 9.96 4.84 -0.69
N ILE A 90 9.84 6.16 -0.54
CA ILE A 90 9.66 7.11 -1.66
C ILE A 90 10.88 7.11 -2.59
N ALA A 91 12.10 7.10 -2.04
CA ALA A 91 13.34 7.12 -2.81
C ALA A 91 13.46 5.93 -3.78
N ARG A 92 12.91 4.76 -3.43
CA ARG A 92 12.89 3.58 -4.31
C ARG A 92 12.11 3.83 -5.61
N PHE A 93 11.00 4.56 -5.54
CA PHE A 93 10.21 4.93 -6.72
C PHE A 93 10.96 5.94 -7.58
N ALA A 94 11.55 6.96 -6.96
CA ALA A 94 12.32 7.98 -7.67
C ALA A 94 13.52 7.40 -8.42
N ALA A 95 14.17 6.35 -7.88
CA ALA A 95 15.25 5.65 -8.57
C ALA A 95 14.75 4.91 -9.82
N HIS A 96 13.60 4.23 -9.74
CA HIS A 96 13.02 3.50 -10.86
C HIS A 96 12.51 4.41 -11.97
N ALA A 97 11.82 5.51 -11.63
CA ALA A 97 11.31 6.47 -12.62
C ALA A 97 12.42 7.14 -13.45
N ARG A 98 13.67 7.14 -12.98
CA ARG A 98 14.83 7.66 -13.72
C ARG A 98 15.46 6.61 -14.64
N ALA A 99 15.20 5.33 -14.41
CA ALA A 99 15.78 4.22 -15.15
C ALA A 99 14.87 3.71 -16.28
N ALA A 100 13.59 4.07 -16.26
CA ALA A 100 12.59 3.80 -17.30
C ALA A 100 12.56 4.91 -18.36
#